data_AF-A0AAD7ELU9-F1
#
_entry.id   AF-A0AAD7ELU9-F1
#
_cell.length_a   1.000
_cell.length_b   1.000
_cell.length_c   1.000
_cell.angle_alpha   90.00
_cell.angle_beta   90.00
_cell.angle_gamma   90.00
#
_symmetry.space_group_name_H-M   'P 1'
#
loop_
_entity.id
_entity.type
_entity.pdbx_description
1 polymer ?
#
loop_
_entity_poly.entity_id
_entity_poly.type
_entity_poly.pdbx_seq_one_letter_code
_entity_poly.pdbx_strand_id
1 'polypeptide(L)'
;MEHIHAPSFRSWTNQEGADKERQNRTNTALEKMAAVVAWLLECPLPEGDGIGSVGGGHIQHSFSYVQNAPVPFVNAVALEKYINKVRFYCLLFEFVFFSQALSRLSGGAGGRQINIQNEEHIFCHSDISLDNFFYDAESDRVWMIDFQHVNILPRSFFSFHLHASHWGGEFADDVASKLNFPRSPQLNVLEVAADIILQSDNSSFGEHLEPPSLIQCNFENRPNPLSIFRNIFTMPHSAPWFNLFQTFEWE
;
A
#
# COMPACT_ATOMS: atom_id res chain seq x y z
N MET A 1 -0.22 12.43 -26.51
CA MET A 1 -0.87 12.57 -25.21
C MET A 1 -2.09 13.45 -25.45
N GLU A 2 -3.29 12.92 -25.26
CA GLU A 2 -4.52 13.71 -25.40
C GLU A 2 -4.59 14.72 -24.24
N HIS A 3 -5.01 15.95 -24.54
CA HIS A 3 -5.14 17.00 -23.52
C HIS A 3 -6.54 16.93 -22.90
N ILE A 4 -6.62 16.78 -21.58
CA ILE A 4 -7.88 16.73 -20.84
C ILE A 4 -8.26 18.16 -20.43
N HIS A 5 -9.42 18.66 -20.91
CA HIS A 5 -9.91 20.01 -20.61
C HIS A 5 -10.82 20.09 -19.38
N ALA A 6 -10.99 18.99 -18.64
CA ALA A 6 -11.77 18.93 -17.42
C ALA A 6 -10.93 19.30 -16.18
N PRO A 7 -11.54 19.77 -15.08
CA PRO A 7 -10.88 19.83 -13.77
C PRO A 7 -10.72 18.44 -13.15
N SER A 8 -9.75 18.28 -12.24
CA SER A 8 -9.72 17.11 -11.36
C SER A 8 -10.93 17.11 -10.41
N PHE A 9 -11.32 15.94 -9.90
CA PHE A 9 -12.39 15.88 -8.91
C PHE A 9 -12.03 16.72 -7.67
N ARG A 10 -10.77 16.75 -7.23
CA ARG A 10 -10.35 17.61 -6.11
C ARG A 10 -10.66 19.07 -6.39
N SER A 11 -10.26 19.55 -7.57
CA SER A 11 -10.52 20.94 -7.95
C SER A 11 -12.01 21.22 -8.08
N TRP A 12 -12.79 20.27 -8.61
CA TRP A 12 -14.23 20.42 -8.83
C TRP A 12 -15.04 20.38 -7.53
N THR A 13 -14.75 19.46 -6.62
CA THR A 13 -15.45 19.37 -5.32
C THR A 13 -15.18 20.60 -4.45
N ASN A 14 -13.97 21.16 -4.53
CA ASN A 14 -13.53 22.33 -3.75
C ASN A 14 -13.96 23.69 -4.32
N GLN A 15 -14.67 23.72 -5.45
CA GLN A 15 -15.22 24.98 -5.97
C GLN A 15 -16.09 25.67 -4.92
N GLU A 16 -16.15 27.00 -4.96
CA GLU A 16 -17.00 27.78 -4.07
C GLU A 16 -18.49 27.40 -4.24
N GLY A 17 -19.27 27.55 -3.18
CA GLY A 17 -20.65 27.10 -3.12
C GLY A 17 -21.08 26.78 -1.70
N ALA A 18 -22.39 26.60 -1.50
CA ALA A 18 -22.93 26.22 -0.20
C ALA A 18 -22.46 24.80 0.20
N ASP A 19 -22.36 24.52 1.50
CA ASP A 19 -21.90 23.21 2.00
C ASP A 19 -22.71 22.03 1.41
N LYS A 20 -24.01 22.23 1.19
CA LYS A 20 -24.88 21.25 0.54
C LYS A 20 -24.45 20.95 -0.90
N GLU A 21 -24.03 21.97 -1.65
CA GLU A 21 -23.56 21.79 -3.03
C GLU A 21 -22.21 21.07 -3.06
N ARG A 22 -21.31 21.42 -2.14
CA ARG A 22 -20.02 20.73 -1.97
C ARG A 22 -20.24 19.25 -1.65
N GLN A 23 -21.12 18.94 -0.71
CA GLN A 23 -21.46 17.55 -0.37
C GLN A 23 -22.06 16.79 -1.57
N ASN A 24 -22.95 17.43 -2.33
CA ASN A 24 -23.51 16.82 -3.55
C ASN A 24 -22.42 16.53 -4.58
N ARG A 25 -21.46 17.44 -4.77
CA ARG A 25 -20.30 17.21 -5.65
C ARG A 25 -19.44 16.05 -5.15
N THR A 26 -19.12 15.99 -3.86
CA THR A 26 -18.36 14.88 -3.28
C THR A 26 -19.06 13.53 -3.47
N ASN A 27 -20.37 13.46 -3.22
CA ASN A 27 -21.15 12.24 -3.44
C ASN A 27 -21.14 11.82 -4.92
N THR A 28 -21.25 12.78 -5.83
CA THR A 28 -21.16 12.53 -7.28
C THR A 28 -19.78 12.01 -7.67
N ALA A 29 -18.71 12.61 -7.14
CA ALA A 29 -17.35 12.16 -7.38
C ALA A 29 -17.14 10.71 -6.93
N LEU A 30 -17.60 10.36 -5.72
CA LEU A 30 -17.54 9.00 -5.20
C LEU A 30 -18.25 7.99 -6.10
N GLU A 31 -19.46 8.31 -6.57
CA GLU A 31 -20.25 7.43 -7.45
C GLU A 31 -19.58 7.23 -8.81
N LYS A 32 -19.09 8.33 -9.40
CA LYS A 32 -18.43 8.31 -10.70
C LYS A 32 -17.08 7.58 -10.65
N MET A 33 -16.29 7.81 -9.60
CA MET A 33 -15.03 7.09 -9.39
C MET A 33 -15.26 5.60 -9.14
N ALA A 34 -16.24 5.25 -8.30
CA ALA A 34 -16.61 3.85 -8.09
C ALA A 34 -17.04 3.18 -9.40
N ALA A 35 -17.80 3.86 -10.27
CA ALA A 35 -18.16 3.31 -11.57
C ALA A 35 -16.94 3.07 -12.48
N VAL A 36 -15.97 4.00 -12.51
CA VAL A 36 -14.72 3.83 -13.30
C VAL A 36 -13.85 2.71 -12.75
N VAL A 37 -13.74 2.60 -11.43
CA VAL A 37 -13.00 1.53 -10.77
C VAL A 37 -13.68 0.18 -11.00
N ALA A 38 -15.01 0.11 -10.94
CA ALA A 38 -15.76 -1.11 -11.27
C ALA A 38 -15.50 -1.55 -12.72
N TRP A 39 -15.52 -0.61 -13.67
CA TRP A 39 -15.16 -0.89 -15.06
C TRP A 39 -13.72 -1.43 -15.19
N LEU A 40 -12.76 -0.87 -14.44
CA LEU A 40 -11.38 -1.38 -14.43
C LEU A 40 -11.31 -2.83 -13.91
N LEU A 41 -12.06 -3.15 -12.85
CA LEU A 41 -12.13 -4.50 -12.28
C LEU A 41 -12.74 -5.52 -13.25
N GLU A 42 -13.64 -5.08 -14.14
CA GLU A 42 -14.29 -5.92 -15.15
C GLU A 42 -13.43 -6.11 -16.41
N CYS A 43 -12.32 -5.37 -16.56
CA CYS A 43 -11.44 -5.52 -17.71
C CYS A 43 -10.81 -6.92 -17.76
N PRO A 44 -10.78 -7.59 -18.93
CA PRO A 44 -10.18 -8.90 -19.06
C PRO A 44 -8.67 -8.82 -18.87
N LEU A 45 -8.13 -9.71 -18.04
CA LEU A 45 -6.68 -9.81 -17.84
C LEU A 45 -5.99 -10.30 -19.13
N PRO A 46 -4.74 -9.86 -19.39
CA PRO A 46 -3.91 -10.46 -20.41
C PRO A 46 -3.62 -11.93 -20.08
N GLU A 47 -3.32 -12.74 -21.10
CA GLU A 47 -2.92 -14.14 -20.89
C GLU A 47 -1.63 -14.23 -20.06
N GLY A 48 -1.65 -15.08 -19.02
CA GLY A 48 -0.51 -15.34 -18.16
C GLY A 48 -0.84 -15.29 -16.67
N ASP A 49 0.14 -15.62 -15.84
CA ASP A 49 0.10 -15.55 -14.38
C ASP A 49 0.91 -14.36 -13.83
N GLY A 50 1.32 -13.46 -14.72
CA GLY A 50 2.14 -12.30 -14.38
C GLY A 50 1.40 -11.33 -13.47
N ILE A 51 2.13 -10.82 -12.48
CA ILE A 51 1.70 -9.71 -11.62
C ILE A 51 2.63 -8.53 -11.83
N GLY A 52 2.17 -7.32 -11.58
CA GLY A 52 2.99 -6.12 -11.80
C GLY A 52 2.21 -4.93 -12.34
N SER A 53 2.92 -3.83 -12.58
CA SER A 53 2.36 -2.65 -13.23
C SER A 53 1.95 -2.95 -14.68
N VAL A 54 0.89 -2.30 -15.15
CA VAL A 54 0.44 -2.38 -16.54
C VAL A 54 1.50 -1.73 -17.44
N GLY A 55 2.08 -2.52 -18.35
CA GLY A 55 3.25 -2.12 -19.14
C GLY A 55 4.58 -2.69 -18.62
N GLY A 56 4.55 -3.43 -17.52
CA GLY A 56 5.72 -4.07 -16.91
C GLY A 56 6.44 -3.19 -15.88
N GLY A 57 7.50 -3.73 -15.29
CA GLY A 57 8.28 -3.03 -14.26
C GLY A 57 7.93 -3.44 -12.83
N HIS A 58 8.17 -2.55 -11.88
CA HIS A 58 7.91 -2.79 -10.47
C HIS A 58 6.43 -2.61 -10.16
N ILE A 59 5.90 -3.36 -9.20
CA ILE A 59 4.56 -3.11 -8.65
C ILE A 59 4.55 -1.70 -8.07
N GLN A 60 3.60 -0.87 -8.47
CA GLN A 60 3.40 0.47 -7.94
C GLN A 60 2.20 0.49 -6.98
N HIS A 61 2.40 0.21 -5.70
CA HIS A 61 1.34 0.09 -4.70
C HIS A 61 1.71 0.71 -3.35
N SER A 62 0.71 1.27 -2.66
CA SER A 62 0.80 1.77 -1.28
C SER A 62 1.29 0.75 -0.24
N PHE A 63 1.39 -0.53 -0.61
CA PHE A 63 1.98 -1.57 0.23
C PHE A 63 3.50 -1.39 0.37
N SER A 64 4.15 -0.74 -0.60
CA SER A 64 5.57 -0.41 -0.58
C SER A 64 5.78 1.06 -0.23
N TYR A 65 6.75 1.35 0.64
CA TYR A 65 7.02 2.71 1.15
C TYR A 65 7.21 3.76 0.05
N VAL A 66 8.03 3.45 -0.95
CA VAL A 66 8.32 4.33 -2.10
C VAL A 66 7.33 4.13 -3.25
N GLN A 67 6.17 3.57 -2.94
CA GLN A 67 5.16 3.04 -3.86
C GLN A 67 5.68 1.98 -4.83
N ASN A 68 6.99 1.79 -5.00
CA ASN A 68 7.57 0.78 -5.87
C ASN A 68 8.02 -0.44 -5.06
N ALA A 69 7.67 -1.64 -5.53
CA ALA A 69 8.23 -2.87 -5.02
C ALA A 69 9.77 -2.88 -5.16
N PRO A 70 10.49 -3.53 -4.23
CA PRO A 70 11.96 -3.56 -4.24
C PRO A 70 12.54 -4.36 -5.42
N VAL A 71 11.76 -5.30 -5.96
CA VAL A 71 12.11 -6.13 -7.11
C VAL A 71 10.86 -6.39 -7.95
N PRO A 72 10.99 -6.63 -9.27
CA PRO A 72 9.88 -7.15 -10.05
C PRO A 72 9.56 -8.58 -9.60
N PHE A 73 8.27 -8.89 -9.44
CA PHE A 73 7.83 -10.23 -9.08
C PHE A 73 7.31 -10.96 -10.32
N VAL A 74 7.77 -12.20 -10.51
CA VAL A 74 7.37 -13.01 -11.67
C VAL A 74 5.92 -13.50 -11.58
N ASN A 75 5.42 -13.76 -10.37
CA ASN A 75 4.06 -14.23 -10.10
C ASN A 75 3.68 -14.05 -8.62
N ALA A 76 2.43 -14.36 -8.28
CA ALA A 76 1.91 -14.28 -6.91
C ALA A 76 2.67 -15.17 -5.90
N VAL A 77 3.23 -16.30 -6.33
CA VAL A 77 4.03 -17.18 -5.46
C VAL A 77 5.31 -16.48 -5.00
N ALA A 78 5.99 -15.75 -5.88
CA ALA A 78 7.19 -14.99 -5.52
C ALA A 78 6.86 -13.85 -4.54
N LEU A 79 5.75 -13.13 -4.80
CA LEU A 79 5.27 -12.07 -3.92
C LEU A 79 4.85 -12.60 -2.53
N GLU A 80 4.15 -13.74 -2.48
CA GLU A 80 3.76 -14.38 -1.22
C GLU A 80 4.98 -14.76 -0.38
N LYS A 81 6.00 -15.37 -1.01
CA LYS A 81 7.26 -15.72 -0.34
C LYS A 81 7.95 -14.48 0.23
N TYR A 82 7.97 -13.38 -0.52
CA TYR A 82 8.52 -12.11 -0.05
C TYR A 82 7.81 -11.58 1.19
N ILE A 83 6.47 -11.52 1.17
CA ILE A 83 5.68 -11.01 2.31
C ILE A 83 5.85 -11.89 3.54
N ASN A 84 5.80 -13.22 3.36
CA ASN A 84 6.03 -14.17 4.45
C ASN A 84 7.45 -14.05 5.02
N LYS A 85 8.44 -13.77 4.18
CA LYS A 85 9.83 -13.51 4.59
C LYS A 85 9.93 -12.22 5.42
N VAL A 86 9.38 -11.10 4.93
CA VAL A 86 9.34 -9.81 5.67
C VAL A 86 8.75 -10.01 7.06
N ARG A 87 7.62 -10.71 7.14
CA ARG A 87 6.96 -11.01 8.40
C ARG A 87 7.81 -11.87 9.33
N PHE A 88 8.50 -12.88 8.80
CA PHE A 88 9.40 -13.71 9.60
C PHE A 88 10.52 -12.89 10.26
N TYR A 89 11.12 -11.94 9.54
CA TYR A 89 12.10 -11.03 10.13
C TYR A 89 11.51 -10.20 11.27
N CYS A 90 10.29 -9.68 11.12
CA CYS A 90 9.63 -8.96 12.20
C CYS A 90 9.49 -9.80 13.47
N LEU A 91 9.04 -11.06 13.37
CA LEU A 91 8.95 -11.95 14.53
C LEU A 91 10.30 -12.18 15.23
N LEU A 92 11.42 -12.11 14.49
CA LEU A 92 12.76 -12.20 15.06
C LEU A 92 13.21 -10.89 15.74
N PHE A 93 12.79 -9.72 15.24
CA PHE A 93 13.14 -8.42 15.80
C PHE A 93 12.19 -7.95 16.93
N GLU A 94 10.96 -8.48 16.98
CA GLU A 94 9.92 -8.15 17.97
C GLU A 94 10.28 -8.54 19.42
N PHE A 95 11.33 -9.34 19.63
CA PHE A 95 11.80 -9.63 20.99
C PHE A 95 12.43 -8.42 21.71
N VAL A 96 12.67 -7.29 21.02
CA VAL A 96 13.50 -6.20 21.57
C VAL A 96 12.78 -4.85 21.69
N PHE A 97 11.79 -4.48 20.86
CA PHE A 97 11.28 -3.09 20.89
C PHE A 97 9.80 -2.78 20.58
N PHE A 98 8.94 -3.72 20.15
CA PHE A 98 7.60 -3.37 19.64
C PHE A 98 6.43 -4.02 20.40
N SER A 99 5.89 -3.35 21.42
CA SER A 99 4.69 -3.82 22.15
C SER A 99 3.38 -3.59 21.39
N GLN A 100 3.35 -2.67 20.41
CA GLN A 100 2.11 -2.27 19.73
C GLN A 100 1.74 -3.19 18.54
N ALA A 101 2.73 -3.71 17.81
CA ALA A 101 2.53 -4.70 16.74
C ALA A 101 2.14 -6.09 17.30
N LEU A 102 2.79 -6.53 18.38
CA LEU A 102 2.44 -7.74 19.13
C LEU A 102 0.98 -7.75 19.63
N SER A 103 0.44 -6.60 20.03
CA SER A 103 -0.97 -6.47 20.45
C SER A 103 -1.94 -6.76 19.30
N ARG A 104 -1.57 -6.42 18.06
CA ARG A 104 -2.35 -6.74 16.85
C ARG A 104 -2.16 -8.20 16.41
N LEU A 105 -1.01 -8.79 16.70
CA LEU A 105 -0.70 -10.20 16.40
C LEU A 105 -1.32 -11.21 17.40
N SER A 106 -1.54 -10.81 18.65
CA SER A 106 -2.06 -11.67 19.73
C SER A 106 -3.57 -11.97 19.65
N GLY A 107 -4.31 -11.32 18.74
CA GLY A 107 -5.71 -11.63 18.40
C GLY A 107 -5.93 -12.87 17.51
N GLY A 108 -5.01 -13.85 17.52
CA GLY A 108 -5.12 -15.10 16.75
C GLY A 108 -4.47 -15.09 15.36
N ALA A 109 -3.81 -14.01 14.96
CA ALA A 109 -3.09 -13.91 13.69
C ALA A 109 -1.64 -14.43 13.74
N GLY A 110 -1.10 -14.68 14.95
CA GLY A 110 0.30 -14.97 15.26
C GLY A 110 1.00 -16.16 14.57
N GLY A 111 0.36 -16.85 13.62
CA GLY A 111 1.02 -17.88 12.81
C GLY A 111 0.47 -18.06 11.40
N ARG A 112 -0.52 -17.27 10.97
CA ARG A 112 -1.20 -17.51 9.70
C ARG A 112 -0.40 -16.92 8.54
N GLN A 113 0.40 -17.74 7.86
CA GLN A 113 1.07 -17.34 6.61
C GLN A 113 0.08 -16.67 5.66
N ILE A 114 0.55 -15.66 4.94
CA ILE A 114 -0.25 -15.10 3.85
C ILE A 114 -0.39 -16.17 2.76
N ASN A 115 -1.59 -16.26 2.18
CA ASN A 115 -1.96 -17.17 1.11
C ASN A 115 -2.68 -16.34 0.04
N ILE A 116 -1.92 -15.85 -0.93
CA ILE A 116 -2.37 -15.02 -2.05
C ILE A 116 -2.17 -15.70 -3.39
N GLN A 117 -1.38 -16.79 -3.44
CA GLN A 117 -1.10 -17.52 -4.68
C GLN A 117 -2.35 -18.07 -5.39
N ASN A 118 -3.44 -18.31 -4.66
CA ASN A 118 -4.71 -18.83 -5.20
C ASN A 118 -5.81 -17.76 -5.28
N GLU A 119 -5.48 -16.50 -4.99
CA GLU A 119 -6.44 -15.42 -5.12
C GLU A 119 -6.67 -15.07 -6.59
N GLU A 120 -7.88 -14.59 -6.87
CA GLU A 120 -8.17 -13.94 -8.14
C GLU A 120 -7.23 -12.74 -8.33
N HIS A 121 -6.59 -12.67 -9.49
CA HIS A 121 -5.89 -11.47 -9.93
C HIS A 121 -6.89 -10.50 -10.55
N ILE A 122 -6.68 -9.21 -10.29
CA ILE A 122 -7.52 -8.13 -10.83
C ILE A 122 -6.64 -6.98 -11.27
N PHE A 123 -7.13 -6.17 -12.22
CA PHE A 123 -6.59 -4.83 -12.38
C PHE A 123 -6.96 -3.99 -11.17
N CYS A 124 -5.99 -3.32 -10.57
CA CYS A 124 -6.23 -2.41 -9.46
C CYS A 124 -5.45 -1.12 -9.66
N HIS A 125 -6.14 0.00 -9.50
CA HIS A 125 -5.50 1.31 -9.42
C HIS A 125 -5.05 1.52 -7.97
N SER A 126 -3.75 1.58 -7.73
CA SER A 126 -3.18 1.63 -6.37
C SER A 126 -2.99 3.05 -5.83
N ASP A 127 -3.51 4.05 -6.55
CA ASP A 127 -3.60 5.44 -6.12
C ASP A 127 -4.98 6.06 -6.45
N ILE A 128 -6.03 5.53 -5.84
CA ILE A 128 -7.40 6.09 -5.97
C ILE A 128 -7.50 7.37 -5.14
N SER A 129 -7.25 8.50 -5.78
CA SER A 129 -7.34 9.83 -5.18
C SER A 129 -8.15 10.77 -6.06
N LEU A 130 -8.69 11.85 -5.47
CA LEU A 130 -9.44 12.88 -6.21
C LEU A 130 -8.60 13.63 -7.27
N ASP A 131 -7.27 13.49 -7.23
CA ASP A 131 -6.34 14.14 -8.15
C ASP A 131 -6.14 13.34 -9.45
N ASN A 132 -6.29 12.01 -9.38
CA ASN A 132 -6.09 11.11 -10.52
C ASN A 132 -7.34 10.90 -11.37
N PHE A 133 -8.40 11.64 -11.08
CA PHE A 133 -9.68 11.54 -11.77
C PHE A 133 -10.18 12.93 -12.15
N PHE A 134 -10.61 13.05 -13.39
CA PHE A 134 -11.06 14.30 -13.99
C PHE A 134 -12.51 14.17 -14.42
N TYR A 135 -13.28 15.24 -14.24
CA TYR A 135 -14.72 15.20 -14.50
C TYR A 135 -15.20 16.43 -15.21
N ASP A 136 -15.84 16.21 -16.34
CA ASP A 136 -16.56 17.23 -17.08
C ASP A 136 -18.06 17.09 -16.79
N ALA A 137 -18.57 18.02 -15.99
CA ALA A 137 -19.97 18.05 -15.58
C ALA A 137 -20.93 18.38 -16.74
N GLU A 138 -20.45 19.03 -17.82
CA GLU A 138 -21.30 19.36 -18.98
C GLU A 138 -21.54 18.13 -19.86
N SER A 139 -20.49 17.33 -20.09
CA SER A 139 -20.58 16.11 -20.92
C SER A 139 -20.81 14.82 -20.11
N ASP A 140 -20.82 14.91 -18.78
CA ASP A 140 -20.89 13.80 -17.83
C ASP A 140 -19.81 12.72 -18.08
N ARG A 141 -18.59 13.17 -18.41
CA ARG A 141 -17.45 12.30 -18.72
C ARG A 141 -16.43 12.30 -17.59
N VAL A 142 -15.88 11.12 -17.33
CA VAL A 142 -14.83 10.89 -16.33
C VAL A 142 -13.61 10.34 -17.03
N TRP A 143 -12.44 10.88 -16.68
CA TRP A 143 -11.15 10.32 -17.07
C TRP A 143 -10.41 9.88 -15.82
N MET A 144 -9.84 8.68 -15.86
CA MET A 144 -8.82 8.22 -14.92
C MET A 144 -7.46 8.45 -15.57
N ILE A 145 -6.50 8.96 -14.82
CA ILE A 145 -5.12 9.16 -15.29
C ILE A 145 -4.15 8.32 -14.46
N ASP A 146 -2.86 8.51 -14.69
CA ASP A 146 -1.79 7.92 -13.89
C ASP A 146 -1.74 6.39 -13.87
N PHE A 147 -1.93 5.80 -15.06
CA PHE A 147 -1.96 4.35 -15.28
C PHE A 147 -0.68 3.60 -14.89
N GLN A 148 0.43 4.30 -14.58
CA GLN A 148 1.61 3.68 -13.99
C GLN A 148 1.31 3.00 -12.63
N HIS A 149 0.32 3.52 -11.89
CA HIS A 149 -0.19 2.94 -10.64
C HIS A 149 -1.28 1.88 -10.84
N VAL A 150 -1.62 1.54 -12.08
CA VAL A 150 -2.49 0.40 -12.35
C VAL A 150 -1.64 -0.86 -12.39
N ASN A 151 -2.01 -1.85 -11.58
CA ASN A 151 -1.32 -3.12 -11.46
C ASN A 151 -2.26 -4.29 -11.69
N ILE A 152 -1.71 -5.44 -12.05
CA ILE A 152 -2.36 -6.75 -11.94
C ILE A 152 -1.85 -7.39 -10.65
N LEU A 153 -2.73 -7.53 -9.66
CA LEU A 153 -2.37 -8.04 -8.33
C LEU A 153 -3.46 -8.97 -7.76
N PRO A 154 -3.11 -9.81 -6.77
CA PRO A 154 -4.08 -10.53 -5.95
C PRO A 154 -5.12 -9.59 -5.34
N ARG A 155 -6.37 -10.02 -5.32
CA ARG A 155 -7.52 -9.24 -4.83
C ARG A 155 -7.31 -8.60 -3.44
N SER A 156 -6.57 -9.28 -2.55
CA SER A 156 -6.22 -8.77 -1.22
C SER A 156 -5.42 -7.48 -1.24
N PHE A 157 -4.60 -7.22 -2.25
CA PHE A 157 -3.86 -5.97 -2.38
C PHE A 157 -4.78 -4.79 -2.65
N PHE A 158 -5.77 -4.98 -3.53
CA PHE A 158 -6.75 -3.92 -3.76
C PHE A 158 -7.62 -3.68 -2.52
N SER A 159 -7.98 -4.75 -1.81
CA SER A 159 -8.65 -4.64 -0.52
C SER A 159 -7.79 -3.88 0.50
N PHE A 160 -6.47 -4.11 0.52
CA PHE A 160 -5.53 -3.35 1.34
C PHE A 160 -5.56 -1.87 0.99
N HIS A 161 -5.47 -1.50 -0.29
CA HIS A 161 -5.53 -0.11 -0.71
C HIS A 161 -6.81 0.59 -0.25
N LEU A 162 -7.94 -0.10 -0.39
CA LEU A 162 -9.26 0.46 -0.09
C LEU A 162 -9.56 0.56 1.41
N HIS A 163 -9.11 -0.42 2.21
CA HIS A 163 -9.57 -0.59 3.60
C HIS A 163 -8.48 -0.40 4.66
N ALA A 164 -7.21 -0.26 4.27
CA ALA A 164 -6.14 -0.06 5.25
C ALA A 164 -6.20 1.35 5.84
N SER A 165 -6.41 1.42 7.14
CA SER A 165 -6.77 2.64 7.88
C SER A 165 -5.74 3.78 7.81
N HIS A 166 -4.49 3.48 7.47
CA HIS A 166 -3.40 4.46 7.40
C HIS A 166 -3.07 4.92 5.98
N TRP A 167 -3.61 4.25 4.95
CA TRP A 167 -3.18 4.44 3.55
C TRP A 167 -4.29 4.92 2.61
N GLY A 168 -5.54 4.46 2.79
CA GLY A 168 -6.66 4.84 1.92
C GLY A 168 -7.39 6.12 2.33
N GLY A 169 -7.36 6.47 3.63
CA GLY A 169 -8.16 7.55 4.20
C GLY A 169 -9.68 7.30 4.09
N GLU A 170 -10.49 8.21 4.65
CA GLU A 170 -11.96 8.12 4.64
C GLU A 170 -12.52 8.00 3.20
N PHE A 171 -11.85 8.62 2.24
CA PHE A 171 -12.28 8.63 0.85
C PHE A 171 -12.19 7.25 0.17
N ALA A 172 -11.11 6.50 0.37
CA ALA A 172 -10.99 5.16 -0.21
C ALA A 172 -12.00 4.19 0.39
N ASP A 173 -12.28 4.30 1.70
CA ASP A 173 -13.32 3.53 2.39
C ASP A 173 -14.72 3.83 1.80
N ASP A 174 -15.01 5.10 1.47
CA ASP A 174 -16.26 5.50 0.82
C ASP A 174 -16.37 4.93 -0.60
N VAL A 175 -15.28 4.96 -1.38
CA VAL A 175 -15.23 4.31 -2.71
C VAL A 175 -15.45 2.79 -2.58
N ALA A 176 -14.81 2.15 -1.60
CA ALA A 176 -14.98 0.72 -1.32
C ALA A 176 -16.43 0.38 -0.98
N SER A 177 -17.09 1.25 -0.21
CA SER A 177 -18.50 1.12 0.15
C SER A 177 -19.41 1.23 -1.08
N LYS A 178 -19.16 2.19 -1.98
CA LYS A 178 -19.91 2.34 -3.24
C LYS A 178 -19.71 1.13 -4.18
N LEU A 179 -18.51 0.55 -4.19
CA LEU A 179 -18.18 -0.66 -4.95
C LEU A 179 -18.77 -1.94 -4.33
N ASN A 180 -19.20 -1.90 -3.07
CA ASN A 180 -19.43 -3.10 -2.25
C ASN A 180 -18.21 -4.04 -2.25
N PHE A 181 -16.99 -3.48 -2.25
CA PHE A 181 -15.77 -4.29 -2.35
C PHE A 181 -15.41 -4.91 -1.00
N PRO A 182 -15.33 -6.25 -0.88
CA PRO A 182 -15.17 -6.92 0.41
C PRO A 182 -13.79 -6.67 1.04
N ARG A 183 -13.77 -6.64 2.37
CA ARG A 183 -12.52 -6.69 3.16
C ARG A 183 -11.89 -8.08 3.06
N SER A 184 -10.62 -8.12 2.70
CA SER A 184 -9.86 -9.37 2.60
C SER A 184 -9.55 -9.93 3.98
N PRO A 185 -9.65 -11.26 4.19
CA PRO A 185 -9.16 -11.90 5.41
C PRO A 185 -7.64 -11.75 5.61
N GLN A 186 -6.90 -11.36 4.57
CA GLN A 186 -5.46 -11.13 4.61
C GLN A 186 -5.07 -9.70 5.02
N LEU A 187 -6.04 -8.79 5.18
CA LEU A 187 -5.80 -7.36 5.38
C LEU A 187 -4.85 -7.08 6.55
N ASN A 188 -5.12 -7.65 7.72
CA ASN A 188 -4.27 -7.45 8.91
C ASN A 188 -2.82 -7.93 8.69
N VAL A 189 -2.64 -9.01 7.93
CA VAL A 189 -1.29 -9.55 7.63
C VAL A 189 -0.56 -8.63 6.68
N LEU A 190 -1.25 -8.08 5.69
CA LEU A 190 -0.70 -7.08 4.76
C LEU A 190 -0.37 -5.76 5.47
N GLU A 191 -1.22 -5.26 6.38
CA GLU A 191 -0.94 -4.08 7.21
C GLU A 191 0.33 -4.24 8.03
N VAL A 192 0.46 -5.35 8.74
CA VAL A 192 1.68 -5.62 9.52
C VAL A 192 2.90 -5.69 8.58
N ALA A 193 2.81 -6.40 7.46
CA ALA A 193 3.91 -6.50 6.51
C ALA A 193 4.32 -5.13 5.92
N ALA A 194 3.34 -4.28 5.55
CA ALA A 194 3.59 -2.94 5.05
C ALA A 194 4.26 -2.05 6.10
N ASP A 195 3.80 -2.09 7.35
CA ASP A 195 4.40 -1.35 8.46
C ASP A 195 5.87 -1.75 8.69
N ILE A 196 6.19 -3.04 8.58
CA ILE A 196 7.57 -3.54 8.70
C ILE A 196 8.44 -3.03 7.55
N ILE A 197 7.93 -3.13 6.31
CA ILE A 197 8.64 -2.65 5.12
C ILE A 197 8.96 -1.16 5.30
N LEU A 198 7.96 -0.36 5.69
CA LEU A 198 8.07 1.06 5.95
C LEU A 198 9.14 1.38 6.99
N GLN A 199 9.14 0.70 8.12
CA GLN A 199 10.05 1.00 9.23
C GLN A 199 11.48 0.51 8.98
N SER A 200 11.65 -0.52 8.17
CA SER A 200 12.95 -1.13 7.97
C SER A 200 13.90 -0.33 7.10
N ASP A 201 13.36 0.51 6.20
CA ASP A 201 14.10 1.18 5.11
C ASP A 201 15.07 0.23 4.35
N ASN A 202 14.82 -1.09 4.42
CA ASN A 202 15.77 -2.09 3.98
C ASN A 202 15.36 -2.63 2.61
N SER A 203 15.93 -2.04 1.56
CA SER A 203 15.75 -2.51 0.18
C SER A 203 16.20 -3.97 -0.03
N SER A 204 17.08 -4.49 0.83
CA SER A 204 17.67 -5.83 0.69
C SER A 204 16.69 -6.98 0.97
N PHE A 205 15.48 -6.71 1.47
CA PHE A 205 14.48 -7.77 1.67
C PHE A 205 14.12 -8.50 0.36
N GLY A 206 14.24 -7.82 -0.79
CA GLY A 206 13.97 -8.37 -2.12
C GLY A 206 15.15 -9.09 -2.79
N GLU A 207 16.40 -8.82 -2.38
CA GLU A 207 17.60 -9.22 -3.12
C GLU A 207 18.02 -10.70 -2.93
N HIS A 208 17.43 -11.39 -1.94
CA HIS A 208 17.79 -12.77 -1.59
C HIS A 208 16.55 -13.66 -1.43
N LEU A 209 15.70 -13.80 -2.45
CA LEU A 209 14.52 -14.68 -2.40
C LEU A 209 14.86 -16.19 -2.41
N GLU A 210 16.15 -16.56 -2.41
CA GLU A 210 16.57 -17.92 -2.08
C GLU A 210 16.04 -18.31 -0.69
N PRO A 211 15.47 -19.52 -0.52
CA PRO A 211 15.01 -19.97 0.78
C PRO A 211 16.19 -19.89 1.76
N PRO A 212 15.98 -19.50 3.03
CA PRO A 212 17.03 -19.65 4.02
C PRO A 212 17.31 -21.15 4.14
N SER A 213 18.35 -21.62 3.46
CA SER A 213 19.01 -22.87 3.84
C SER A 213 19.28 -22.70 5.32
N LEU A 214 18.66 -23.55 6.16
CA LEU A 214 18.77 -23.57 7.60
C LEU A 214 20.11 -22.97 8.02
N ILE A 215 20.09 -21.69 8.40
CA ILE A 215 21.22 -21.10 9.08
C ILE A 215 21.20 -21.87 10.39
N GLN A 216 22.09 -22.86 10.51
CA GLN A 216 22.49 -23.37 11.80
C GLN A 216 23.05 -22.17 12.55
N CYS A 217 22.19 -21.47 13.28
CA CYS A 217 22.57 -20.43 14.20
C CYS A 217 23.38 -21.10 15.31
N ASN A 218 24.69 -21.27 15.09
CA ASN A 218 25.64 -21.49 16.17
C ASN A 218 25.70 -20.19 16.98
N PHE A 219 24.95 -20.16 18.08
CA PHE A 219 24.83 -19.04 19.00
C PHE A 219 26.12 -18.70 19.76
N GLU A 220 27.19 -19.48 19.60
CA GLU A 220 28.34 -19.39 20.51
C GLU A 220 29.40 -18.33 20.12
N ASN A 221 29.38 -17.77 18.90
CA ASN A 221 30.51 -16.95 18.44
C ASN A 221 30.16 -15.68 17.64
N ARG A 222 29.27 -14.81 18.14
CA ARG A 222 29.17 -13.42 17.63
C ARG A 222 29.12 -12.36 18.74
N PRO A 223 29.69 -11.16 18.48
CA PRO A 223 29.73 -10.08 19.43
C PRO A 223 28.32 -9.55 19.71
N ASN A 224 28.15 -8.99 20.92
CA ASN A 224 26.93 -8.41 21.46
C ASN A 224 26.06 -7.73 20.38
N PRO A 225 24.74 -8.00 20.31
CA PRO A 225 23.80 -7.39 19.36
C PRO A 225 23.93 -5.86 19.23
N LEU A 226 24.32 -5.16 20.30
CA LEU A 226 24.57 -3.72 20.31
C LEU A 226 25.69 -3.26 19.37
N SER A 227 26.61 -4.14 18.99
CA SER A 227 27.74 -3.82 18.09
C SER A 227 27.32 -3.72 16.60
N ILE A 228 26.25 -4.42 16.21
CA ILE A 228 25.68 -4.32 14.86
C ILE A 228 24.94 -2.98 14.68
N PHE A 229 24.30 -2.48 15.75
CA PHE A 229 23.60 -1.19 15.75
C PHE A 229 24.53 0.02 15.60
N ARG A 230 25.77 -0.05 16.09
CA ARG A 230 26.72 1.08 15.97
C ARG A 230 27.14 1.37 14.52
N ASN A 231 27.06 0.37 13.63
CA ASN A 231 27.44 0.50 12.22
C ASN A 231 26.25 0.83 11.30
N ILE A 232 25.00 0.62 11.74
CA ILE A 232 23.80 0.99 10.97
C ILE A 232 23.40 2.46 11.23
N PHE A 233 23.75 3.03 12.39
CA PHE A 233 23.40 4.41 12.79
C PHE A 233 24.59 5.39 12.87
N THR A 234 25.61 5.25 12.02
CA THR A 234 26.57 6.34 11.80
C THR A 234 26.20 7.11 10.53
N MET A 235 25.19 7.97 10.64
CA MET A 235 24.91 9.01 9.64
C MET A 235 25.69 10.29 9.99
N PRO A 236 26.20 11.05 9.00
CA PRO A 236 26.86 12.33 9.23
C PRO A 236 25.84 13.39 9.68
N HIS A 237 26.26 14.23 10.63
CA HIS A 237 25.52 15.37 11.16
C HIS A 237 25.25 16.46 10.10
N SER A 238 24.26 16.27 9.23
CA SER A 238 23.67 17.37 8.45
C SER A 238 22.38 16.95 7.72
N ALA A 239 21.24 16.96 8.41
CA ALA A 239 19.92 17.11 7.78
C ALA A 239 18.92 17.71 8.81
N PRO A 240 18.11 18.73 8.46
CA PRO A 240 17.37 19.54 9.43
C PRO A 240 15.89 19.15 9.48
N TRP A 241 15.50 18.25 10.39
CA TRP A 241 14.08 17.94 10.66
C TRP A 241 13.79 17.68 12.15
N PHE A 242 14.38 18.45 13.05
CA PHE A 242 14.19 18.30 14.51
C PHE A 242 13.58 19.52 15.21
N ASN A 243 12.86 20.39 14.50
CA ASN A 243 12.11 21.49 15.12
C ASN A 243 10.62 21.34 14.84
N LEU A 244 9.95 20.44 15.56
CA LEU A 244 8.50 20.54 15.75
C LEU A 244 8.06 19.83 17.03
N PHE A 245 8.57 20.31 18.17
CA PHE A 245 7.93 20.16 19.48
C PHE A 245 8.25 21.41 20.32
N GLN A 246 7.24 21.89 21.06
CA GLN A 246 7.14 23.16 21.82
C GLN A 246 6.76 24.35 20.93
N THR A 247 5.61 24.99 21.10
CA THR A 247 5.05 25.56 22.33
C THR A 247 3.51 25.64 22.32
N PHE A 248 2.87 25.35 23.46
CA PHE A 248 1.55 25.90 23.82
C PHE A 248 1.72 26.60 25.18
N GLU A 249 1.56 27.91 25.20
CA GLU A 249 1.38 28.72 26.42
C GLU A 249 -0.13 28.90 26.65
N TRP A 250 -0.56 28.77 27.91
CA TRP A 250 -1.79 29.35 28.43
C TRP A 250 -1.41 30.24 29.62
N GLU A 251 -1.87 31.49 29.53
CA GLU A 251 -1.81 32.62 30.48
C GLU A 251 -0.47 33.31 30.75
#